data_AF-A0A1H5NUX3-F1
#
_entry.id   AF-A0A1H5NUX3-F1
#
_cell.length_a   1.000
_cell.length_b   1.000
_cell.length_c   1.000
_cell.angle_alpha   90.00
_cell.angle_beta   90.00
_cell.angle_gamma   90.00
#
_symmetry.space_group_name_H-M   'P 1'
#
loop_
_entity.id
_entity.type
_entity.pdbx_description
1 polymer ?
#
loop_
_entity_poly.entity_id
_entity_poly.type
_entity_poly.pdbx_seq_one_letter_code
_entity_poly.pdbx_strand_id
1 'polypeptide(L)'
;MDNERVWMLLSRAGQPCPSTRPGTLGGHRTGKRYGTLDCRAALQAIARGGYVKNRVFFLDEPNAIAAGYRPCAICMPAEYQRWKHNESSK
;
A
#
# COMPACT_ATOMS: atom_id res chain seq x y z
N MET A 1 -3.36 10.76 -29.01
CA MET A 1 -3.16 11.69 -27.88
C MET A 1 -3.24 10.86 -26.61
N ASP A 2 -2.13 10.20 -26.27
CA ASP A 2 -2.01 9.42 -25.07
C ASP A 2 -1.96 10.39 -23.90
N ASN A 3 -3.10 10.53 -23.23
CA ASN A 3 -3.22 11.31 -22.02
C ASN A 3 -2.42 10.58 -20.93
N GLU A 4 -1.12 10.83 -20.84
CA GLU A 4 -0.21 10.28 -19.85
C GLU A 4 -0.66 10.70 -18.44
N ARG A 5 -1.61 9.95 -17.89
CA ARG A 5 -2.06 10.14 -16.51
C ARG A 5 -0.92 9.77 -15.60
N VAL A 6 -0.31 10.79 -14.99
CA VAL A 6 0.70 10.62 -13.96
C VAL A 6 -0.01 10.31 -12.64
N TRP A 7 0.34 9.15 -12.06
CA TRP A 7 -0.14 8.69 -10.76
C TRP A 7 0.88 9.03 -9.68
N MET A 8 0.42 9.58 -8.56
CA MET A 8 1.28 9.78 -7.39
C MET A 8 1.34 8.50 -6.57
N LEU A 9 2.47 7.80 -6.62
CA LEU A 9 2.74 6.59 -5.85
C LEU A 9 3.72 6.89 -4.71
N LEU A 10 3.82 6.00 -3.73
CA LEU A 10 4.85 6.07 -2.71
C LEU A 10 6.05 5.21 -3.15
N SER A 11 7.22 5.83 -3.18
CA SER A 11 8.48 5.12 -3.45
C SER A 11 8.92 4.28 -2.25
N ARG A 12 9.90 3.41 -2.46
CA ARG A 12 10.58 2.64 -1.40
C ARG A 12 11.13 3.50 -0.25
N ALA A 13 11.40 4.79 -0.50
CA ALA A 13 11.88 5.72 0.51
C ALA A 13 10.75 6.33 1.36
N GLY A 14 9.49 5.95 1.11
CA GLY A 14 8.32 6.57 1.75
C GLY A 14 7.98 7.96 1.20
N GLN A 15 8.58 8.36 0.07
CA GLN A 15 8.35 9.66 -0.56
C GLN A 15 7.40 9.55 -1.75
N PRO A 16 6.47 10.52 -1.94
CA PRO A 16 5.62 10.56 -3.13
C PRO A 16 6.47 10.70 -4.40
N CYS A 17 6.28 9.80 -5.36
CA CYS A 17 6.92 9.84 -6.68
C CYS A 17 5.86 9.77 -7.80
N PRO A 18 5.98 10.58 -8.85
CA PRO A 18 5.14 10.45 -10.04
C PRO A 18 5.47 9.14 -10.78
N SER A 19 4.45 8.43 -11.23
CA SER A 19 4.58 7.21 -12.02
C SER A 19 3.61 7.24 -13.20
N THR A 20 4.04 6.72 -14.33
CA THR A 20 3.19 6.53 -15.52
C THR A 20 2.27 5.33 -15.41
N ARG A 21 2.47 4.49 -14.37
CA ARG A 21 1.65 3.30 -14.12
C ARG A 21 0.79 3.50 -12.87
N PRO A 22 -0.48 3.05 -12.88
CA PRO A 22 -1.28 3.03 -11.67
C PRO A 22 -0.67 2.01 -10.68
N GLY A 23 -0.70 2.35 -9.40
CA GLY A 23 -0.27 1.42 -8.34
C GLY A 23 -1.22 0.24 -8.23
N THR A 24 -0.68 -0.96 -8.07
CA THR A 24 -1.48 -2.20 -7.92
C THR A 24 -1.89 -2.46 -6.47
N LEU A 25 -1.18 -1.84 -5.52
CA LEU A 25 -1.41 -1.98 -4.09
C LEU A 25 -1.84 -0.65 -3.48
N GLY A 26 -2.77 -0.74 -2.53
CA GLY A 26 -3.25 0.39 -1.75
C GLY A 26 -2.78 0.29 -0.31
N GLY A 27 -2.49 1.43 0.30
CA GLY A 27 -2.18 1.49 1.72
C GLY A 27 -2.70 2.72 2.42
N HIS A 28 -2.56 2.70 3.73
CA HIS A 28 -2.96 3.80 4.61
C HIS A 28 -1.74 4.42 5.25
N ARG A 29 -1.51 5.71 4.98
CA ARG A 29 -0.35 6.45 5.49
C ARG A 29 -0.27 6.44 7.03
N THR A 30 -1.38 6.72 7.70
CA THR A 30 -1.43 6.75 9.18
C THR A 30 -1.28 5.37 9.79
N GLY A 31 -1.86 4.36 9.15
CA GLY A 31 -1.87 2.98 9.67
C GLY A 31 -0.68 2.14 9.25
N LYS A 32 0.24 2.70 8.44
CA LYS A 32 1.40 2.05 7.80
C LYS A 32 1.10 0.62 7.36
N ARG A 33 -0.03 0.43 6.70
CA ARG A 33 -0.49 -0.88 6.19
C ARG A 33 -0.72 -0.78 4.70
N TYR A 34 -0.25 -1.77 3.96
CA TYR A 34 -0.59 -1.96 2.55
C TYR A 34 -1.38 -3.25 2.37
N GLY A 35 -2.09 -3.35 1.25
CA GLY A 35 -2.79 -4.53 0.82
C GLY A 35 -3.34 -4.35 -0.59
N THR A 36 -4.08 -5.35 -1.04
CA THR A 36 -4.80 -5.30 -2.31
C THR A 36 -5.90 -4.24 -2.29
N LEU A 37 -6.18 -3.65 -3.45
CA LEU A 37 -7.24 -2.64 -3.61
C LEU A 37 -8.65 -3.20 -3.30
N ASP A 38 -8.82 -4.51 -3.43
CA ASP A 38 -10.05 -5.26 -3.16
C ASP A 38 -10.21 -5.68 -1.69
N CYS A 39 -9.28 -5.28 -0.81
CA CYS A 39 -9.32 -5.70 0.58
C CYS A 39 -10.60 -5.20 1.27
N ARG A 40 -11.40 -6.12 1.82
CA ARG A 40 -12.61 -5.81 2.61
C ARG A 40 -12.35 -4.79 3.71
N ALA A 41 -11.21 -4.87 4.39
CA ALA A 41 -10.84 -3.91 5.45
C ALA A 41 -10.59 -2.50 4.89
N ALA A 42 -10.01 -2.40 3.69
CA ALA A 42 -9.81 -1.11 3.01
C ALA A 42 -11.16 -0.55 2.53
N LEU A 43 -12.01 -1.37 1.91
CA LEU A 43 -13.36 -0.97 1.49
C LEU A 43 -14.22 -0.50 2.67
N GLN A 44 -14.18 -1.22 3.80
CA GLN A 44 -14.86 -0.80 5.03
C GLN A 44 -14.33 0.53 5.56
N ALA A 45 -13.01 0.75 5.50
CA ALA A 45 -12.43 2.01 5.94
C ALA A 45 -12.82 3.19 5.02
N ILE A 46 -12.90 2.94 3.70
CA ILE A 46 -13.41 3.90 2.71
C ILE A 46 -14.88 4.21 2.99
N ALA A 47 -15.72 3.19 3.21
CA ALA A 47 -17.14 3.35 3.54
C ALA A 47 -17.36 4.15 4.83
N ARG A 48 -16.43 4.08 5.79
CA ARG A 48 -16.44 4.88 7.03
C ARG A 48 -16.01 6.35 6.82
N GLY A 49 -15.68 6.77 5.59
CA GLY A 49 -15.46 8.18 5.21
C GLY A 49 -14.13 8.82 5.64
N GLY A 50 -13.43 8.26 6.64
CA GLY A 50 -12.18 8.82 7.15
C GLY A 50 -10.90 8.46 6.36
N TYR A 51 -10.98 7.56 5.39
CA TYR A 51 -9.80 6.84 4.86
C TYR A 51 -9.23 7.41 3.55
N VAL A 52 -10.02 8.13 2.76
CA VAL A 52 -9.63 8.56 1.40
C VAL A 52 -8.48 9.57 1.42
N LYS A 53 -8.44 10.47 2.42
CA LYS A 53 -7.43 11.53 2.51
C LYS A 53 -5.99 11.02 2.72
N ASN A 54 -5.84 9.86 3.36
CA ASN A 54 -4.54 9.27 3.70
C ASN A 54 -4.26 7.98 2.90
N ARG A 55 -5.01 7.76 1.82
CA ARG A 55 -4.80 6.62 0.93
C ARG A 55 -3.56 6.87 0.09
N VAL A 56 -2.62 5.94 0.16
CA VAL A 56 -1.40 5.92 -0.64
C VAL A 56 -1.43 4.70 -1.55
N PHE A 57 -0.71 4.76 -2.66
CA PHE A 57 -0.63 3.68 -3.62
C PHE A 57 0.83 3.28 -3.82
N PHE A 58 1.07 2.00 -4.04
CA PHE A 58 2.38 1.45 -4.31
C PHE A 58 2.37 0.75 -5.65
N LEU A 59 3.52 0.81 -6.34
CA LEU A 59 3.69 0.09 -7.60
C LEU A 59 3.68 -1.42 -7.35
N ASP A 60 4.43 -1.85 -6.33
CA ASP A 60 4.67 -3.25 -5.98
C ASP A 60 4.82 -3.42 -4.48
N GLU A 61 4.67 -4.66 -4.01
CA GLU A 61 4.87 -5.06 -2.63
C GLU A 61 6.24 -4.68 -2.04
N PRO A 62 7.38 -4.98 -2.68
CA PRO A 62 8.69 -4.63 -2.13
C PRO A 62 8.86 -3.12 -1.91
N ASN A 63 8.24 -2.28 -2.73
CA ASN A 63 8.25 -0.82 -2.53
C ASN A 63 7.47 -0.43 -1.27
N ALA A 64 6.35 -1.09 -1.00
CA ALA A 64 5.56 -0.86 0.21
C ALA A 64 6.30 -1.31 1.48
N ILE A 65 6.91 -2.50 1.44
CA ILE A 65 7.70 -3.03 2.57
C ILE A 65 8.90 -2.12 2.86
N ALA A 66 9.66 -1.75 1.83
CA ALA A 66 10.81 -0.87 1.98
C ALA A 66 10.43 0.52 2.50
N ALA A 67 9.25 1.03 2.16
CA ALA A 67 8.69 2.27 2.69
C ALA A 67 8.23 2.16 4.16
N GLY A 68 8.37 0.99 4.79
CA GLY A 68 7.99 0.74 6.19
C GLY A 68 6.50 0.47 6.38
N TYR A 69 5.82 -0.03 5.35
CA TYR A 69 4.43 -0.47 5.45
C TYR A 69 4.39 -1.98 5.66
N ARG A 70 3.49 -2.43 6.54
CA ARG A 70 3.27 -3.86 6.77
C ARG A 70 2.12 -4.40 5.90
N PRO A 71 2.20 -5.66 5.44
CA PRO A 71 1.12 -6.33 4.73
C PRO A 71 -0.15 -6.42 5.59
N CYS A 72 -1.30 -6.51 4.92
CA CYS A 72 -2.58 -6.68 5.57
C CYS A 72 -2.82 -8.16 5.92
N ALA A 73 -2.94 -8.49 7.21
CA ALA A 73 -3.25 -9.85 7.65
C ALA A 73 -4.59 -10.41 7.15
N ILE A 74 -5.48 -9.57 6.59
CA ILE A 74 -6.80 -10.00 6.10
C ILE A 74 -6.76 -10.44 4.64
N CYS A 75 -6.21 -9.60 3.74
CA CYS A 75 -6.17 -9.94 2.31
C CYS A 75 -4.85 -10.58 1.87
N MET A 76 -3.79 -10.43 2.66
CA MET A 76 -2.43 -10.90 2.36
C MET A 76 -1.86 -11.66 3.58
N PRO A 77 -2.51 -12.74 4.04
CA PRO A 77 -2.09 -13.45 5.25
C PRO A 77 -0.72 -14.12 5.10
N ALA A 78 -0.38 -14.66 3.93
CA ALA A 78 0.91 -15.31 3.71
C ALA A 78 2.07 -14.30 3.77
N GLU A 79 1.94 -13.17 3.08
CA GLU A 79 2.88 -12.05 3.13
C GLU A 79 3.00 -11.49 4.56
N TYR A 80 1.89 -11.41 5.30
CA TYR A 80 1.90 -11.01 6.70
C TYR A 80 2.69 -11.97 7.60
N GLN A 81 2.54 -13.28 7.42
CA GLN A 81 3.36 -14.25 8.15
C GLN A 81 4.85 -14.12 7.78
N ARG A 82 5.17 -13.94 6.49
CA ARG A 82 6.55 -13.72 6.02
C ARG A 82 7.17 -12.47 6.61
N TRP A 83 6.43 -11.36 6.64
CA TRP A 83 6.87 -10.11 7.26
C TRP A 83 7.11 -10.32 8.77
N LYS A 84 6.16 -10.93 9.48
CA LYS A 84 6.28 -11.22 10.92
C LYS A 84 7.49 -12.12 11.23
N HIS A 85 7.78 -13.08 10.36
CA HIS A 85 8.93 -13.97 10.52
C HIS A 85 10.26 -13.26 10.22
N ASN A 86 10.31 -12.41 9.18
CA ASN A 86 11.50 -11.60 8.87
C ASN A 86 11.84 -10.59 9.98
N GLU A 87 10.83 -9.99 10.65
CA GLU A 87 11.05 -9.09 11.80
C GLU A 87 11.66 -9.81 13.02
N SER A 88 11.54 -11.13 13.11
CA SER A 88 12.08 -11.93 14.23
C SER A 88 13.55 -12.32 14.05
N SER A 89 14.17 -12.02 12.90
CA SER A 89 15.57 -12.36 12.62
C SER A 89 16.53 -11.18 12.84
N LYS A 90 16.15 -10.21 13.66
CA LYS A 90 16.95 -9.01 13.96
C LYS A 90 17.42 -9.00 15.41
#